data_AF-A0A3B6ILH7-F1
#
_entry.id   AF-A0A3B6ILH7-F1
#
_cell.length_a   1.000
_cell.length_b   1.000
_cell.length_c   1.000
_cell.angle_alpha   90.00
_cell.angle_beta   90.00
_cell.angle_gamma   90.00
#
_symmetry.space_group_name_H-M   'P 1'
#
loop_
_entity.id
_entity.type
_entity.pdbx_description
1 polymer ?
#
loop_
_entity_poly.entity_id
_entity_poly.type
_entity_poly.pdbx_seq_one_letter_code
_entity_poly.pdbx_strand_id
1 'polypeptide(L)'
;MGFAQLVIGPAGSGKSTYCSGLYQHCETVGRRIHMVNLDPAAEHFSYPVSTDIRELISLDDVMEELGMGPNGGLIYCMEHLEDNLDDWLDEQLENYFDDDYLVFDCPGQIELFTHVPVLRNFVEYLKRKNFTVCAVYLLDSQFVSDVTKYISGCMASLSAMIQLELPHINILSKMDLVSNKKDVEDYLNPEAQVLLSQLNRQMAPRFHKLNKALAELVDDYNMVNFIPLDLRKESSMCCQTSTTASSTGKMLM
;
A
#
# COMPACT_ATOMS: atom_id res chain seq x y z
N MET A 1 -21.86 8.86 -0.51
CA MET A 1 -20.90 7.78 -0.23
C MET A 1 -19.55 8.26 -0.70
N GLY A 2 -18.55 8.27 0.17
CA GLY A 2 -17.18 8.66 -0.18
C GLY A 2 -16.36 7.46 -0.66
N PHE A 3 -15.23 7.71 -1.31
CA PHE A 3 -14.29 6.67 -1.72
C PHE A 3 -12.91 6.96 -1.17
N ALA A 4 -12.26 5.94 -0.63
CA ALA A 4 -10.96 6.06 0.02
C ALA A 4 -10.00 4.99 -0.48
N GLN A 5 -8.76 5.40 -0.69
CA GLN A 5 -7.64 4.54 -1.05
C GLN A 5 -6.54 4.66 0.01
N LEU A 6 -6.18 3.55 0.64
CA LEU A 6 -5.00 3.50 1.51
C LEU A 6 -3.80 3.03 0.70
N VAL A 7 -2.79 3.88 0.55
CA VAL A 7 -1.54 3.53 -0.14
C VAL A 7 -0.57 2.99 0.90
N ILE A 8 -0.36 1.68 0.88
CA ILE A 8 0.45 0.95 1.86
C ILE A 8 1.58 0.18 1.18
N GLY A 9 2.55 -0.25 1.96
CA GLY A 9 3.68 -1.04 1.48
C GLY A 9 4.98 -0.69 2.19
N PRO A 10 6.00 -1.55 2.10
CA PRO A 10 7.27 -1.39 2.83
C PRO A 10 7.95 -0.05 2.54
N ALA A 11 8.81 0.39 3.47
CA ALA A 11 9.62 1.58 3.30
C ALA A 11 10.44 1.50 2.00
N GLY A 12 10.48 2.60 1.26
CA GLY A 12 11.16 2.66 -0.04
C GLY A 12 10.41 2.02 -1.21
N SER A 13 9.22 1.44 -1.03
CA SER A 13 8.39 0.90 -2.13
C SER A 13 7.85 1.95 -3.11
N GLY A 14 7.96 3.25 -2.78
CA GLY A 14 7.56 4.35 -3.68
C GLY A 14 6.12 4.83 -3.52
N LYS A 15 5.51 4.68 -2.33
CA LYS A 15 4.15 5.14 -1.99
C LYS A 15 3.90 6.60 -2.34
N SER A 16 4.69 7.52 -1.79
CA SER A 16 4.56 8.96 -2.07
C SER A 16 4.81 9.32 -3.54
N THR A 17 5.68 8.57 -4.23
CA THR A 17 5.90 8.73 -5.67
C THR A 17 4.68 8.28 -6.48
N TYR A 18 4.04 7.18 -6.09
CA TYR A 18 2.78 6.74 -6.66
C TYR A 18 1.66 7.75 -6.41
N CYS A 19 1.53 8.27 -5.19
CA CYS A 19 0.59 9.33 -4.83
C CYS A 19 0.75 10.57 -5.72
N SER A 20 2.00 11.00 -5.97
CA SER A 20 2.30 12.10 -6.89
C SER A 20 1.86 11.80 -8.33
N GLY A 21 2.19 10.61 -8.86
CA GLY A 21 1.79 10.21 -10.21
C GLY A 21 0.27 10.10 -10.38
N LEU A 22 -0.41 9.53 -9.38
CA LEU A 22 -1.86 9.41 -9.33
C LEU A 22 -2.51 10.80 -9.34
N TYR A 23 -2.02 11.73 -8.53
CA TYR A 23 -2.49 13.11 -8.48
C TYR A 23 -2.36 13.82 -9.84
N GLN A 24 -1.17 13.78 -10.44
CA GLN A 24 -0.93 14.38 -11.76
C GLN A 24 -1.82 13.78 -12.85
N HIS A 25 -2.01 12.46 -12.82
CA HIS A 25 -2.90 11.77 -13.75
C HIS A 25 -4.34 12.27 -13.58
N CYS A 26 -4.88 12.23 -12.36
CA CYS A 26 -6.24 12.69 -12.07
C CYS A 26 -6.47 14.15 -12.46
N GLU A 27 -5.51 15.04 -12.18
CA GLU A 27 -5.57 16.44 -12.60
C GLU A 27 -5.68 16.56 -14.13
N THR A 28 -4.88 15.77 -14.86
CA THR A 28 -4.89 15.75 -16.33
C THR A 28 -6.22 15.27 -16.90
N VAL A 29 -6.88 14.28 -16.28
CA VAL A 29 -8.21 13.79 -16.70
C VAL A 29 -9.36 14.65 -16.17
N GLY A 30 -9.08 15.73 -15.42
CA GLY A 30 -10.09 16.61 -14.84
C GLY A 30 -10.85 16.00 -13.66
N ARG A 31 -10.25 15.03 -12.96
CA ARG A 31 -10.82 14.37 -11.78
C ARG A 31 -10.22 14.97 -10.52
N ARG A 32 -11.07 15.38 -9.58
CA ARG A 32 -10.64 15.88 -8.28
C ARG A 32 -10.37 14.71 -7.33
N ILE A 33 -9.19 14.72 -6.72
CA ILE A 33 -8.83 13.83 -5.62
C ILE A 33 -8.24 14.66 -4.48
N HIS A 34 -8.32 14.15 -3.26
CA HIS A 34 -7.78 14.78 -2.07
C HIS A 34 -6.70 13.89 -1.46
N MET A 35 -5.50 14.45 -1.35
CA MET A 35 -4.35 13.73 -0.81
C MET A 35 -4.28 13.96 0.70
N VAL A 36 -4.22 12.89 1.47
CA VAL A 36 -4.09 12.92 2.93
C VAL A 36 -2.77 12.28 3.30
N ASN A 37 -1.93 13.01 4.03
CA ASN A 37 -0.69 12.45 4.59
C ASN A 37 -0.98 11.81 5.94
N LEU A 38 -0.66 10.52 6.08
CA LEU A 38 -0.66 9.80 7.35
C LEU A 38 0.76 9.40 7.80
N ASP A 39 1.81 9.81 7.09
CA ASP A 39 3.19 9.57 7.52
C ASP A 39 3.72 10.75 8.38
N PRO A 40 3.86 10.57 9.70
CA PRO A 40 4.35 11.62 10.60
C PRO A 40 5.85 11.92 10.42
N ALA A 41 6.56 11.09 9.65
CA ALA A 41 7.98 11.27 9.31
C ALA A 41 8.20 11.87 7.92
N ALA A 42 7.13 12.25 7.20
CA ALA A 42 7.25 12.81 5.86
C ALA A 42 7.90 14.21 5.89
N GLU A 43 8.93 14.42 5.07
CA GLU A 43 9.66 15.70 4.97
C GLU A 43 9.13 16.58 3.83
N HIS A 44 8.88 15.97 2.65
CA HIS A 44 8.60 16.68 1.40
C HIS A 44 7.51 16.00 0.58
N PHE A 45 6.59 16.80 0.04
CA PHE A 45 5.52 16.35 -0.87
C PHE A 45 5.68 16.96 -2.25
N SER A 46 5.35 16.19 -3.29
CA SER A 46 5.30 16.64 -4.69
C SER A 46 3.87 16.86 -5.20
N TYR A 47 2.92 16.91 -4.29
CA TYR A 47 1.48 17.07 -4.53
C TYR A 47 0.87 17.90 -3.39
N PRO A 48 -0.27 18.59 -3.61
CA PRO A 48 -0.92 19.34 -2.55
C PRO A 48 -1.56 18.39 -1.55
N VAL A 49 -1.21 18.55 -0.27
CA VAL A 49 -1.77 17.80 0.84
C VAL A 49 -3.01 18.55 1.36
N SER A 50 -4.15 17.87 1.42
CA SER A 50 -5.41 18.42 1.93
C SER A 50 -5.52 18.30 3.45
N THR A 51 -4.99 17.22 4.02
CA THR A 51 -4.96 16.95 5.46
C THR A 51 -3.63 16.30 5.79
N ASP A 52 -2.96 16.76 6.84
CA ASP A 52 -1.62 16.29 7.23
C ASP A 52 -1.58 15.88 8.70
N ILE A 53 -1.27 14.62 8.98
CA ILE A 53 -1.14 14.09 10.36
C ILE A 53 -0.14 14.90 11.20
N ARG A 54 0.85 15.55 10.58
CA ARG A 54 1.86 16.36 11.29
C ARG A 54 1.26 17.59 11.98
N GLU A 55 0.05 18.01 11.60
CA GLU A 55 -0.70 19.04 12.32
C GLU A 55 -1.28 18.54 13.66
N LEU A 56 -1.50 17.22 13.77
CA LEU A 56 -1.89 16.55 15.01
C LEU A 56 -0.65 16.13 15.82
N ILE A 57 0.27 15.41 15.18
CA ILE A 57 1.48 14.86 15.82
C ILE A 57 2.58 14.60 14.79
N SER A 58 3.80 15.05 15.07
CA SER A 58 4.99 14.78 14.24
C SER A 58 5.92 13.76 14.90
N LEU A 59 6.69 13.02 14.10
CA LEU A 59 7.64 12.05 14.63
C LEU A 59 8.79 12.74 15.38
N ASP A 60 9.26 13.88 14.87
CA ASP A 60 10.37 14.62 15.46
C ASP A 60 10.03 15.12 16.87
N ASP A 61 8.83 15.70 17.06
CA ASP A 61 8.37 16.17 18.38
C ASP A 61 8.30 15.02 19.40
N VAL A 62 7.77 13.87 18.97
CA VAL A 62 7.67 12.66 19.81
C VAL A 62 9.05 12.14 20.21
N MET A 63 10.01 12.13 19.27
CA MET A 63 11.38 11.69 19.54
C MET A 63 12.09 12.64 20.51
N GLU A 64 11.91 13.95 20.36
CA GLU A 64 12.52 14.96 21.23
C GLU A 64 11.90 14.97 22.63
N GLU A 65 10.58 14.94 22.74
CA GLU A 65 9.88 15.08 24.03
C GLU A 65 9.86 13.78 24.85
N LEU A 66 9.64 12.63 24.20
CA LEU A 66 9.49 11.34 24.89
C LEU A 66 10.78 10.52 24.91
N GLY A 67 11.84 10.96 24.22
CA GLY A 67 13.11 10.25 24.13
C GLY A 67 13.00 8.88 23.44
N MET A 68 12.01 8.72 22.57
CA MET A 68 11.76 7.48 21.85
C MET A 68 12.67 7.34 20.61
N GLY A 69 12.95 6.10 20.22
CA GLY A 69 13.56 5.82 18.91
C GLY A 69 12.54 5.96 17.77
N PRO A 70 12.98 6.07 16.51
CA PRO A 70 12.11 6.41 15.38
C PRO A 70 10.95 5.43 15.16
N ASN A 71 11.18 4.12 15.29
CA ASN A 71 10.10 3.13 15.14
C ASN A 71 9.10 3.17 16.30
N GLY A 72 9.58 3.41 17.54
CA GLY A 72 8.72 3.52 18.71
C GLY A 72 7.90 4.80 18.69
N GLY A 73 8.52 5.91 18.32
CA GLY A 73 7.84 7.19 18.13
C GLY A 73 6.79 7.12 17.02
N LEU A 74 7.07 6.41 15.93
CA LEU A 74 6.09 6.27 14.85
C LEU A 74 4.87 5.45 15.28
N ILE A 75 5.06 4.35 16.01
CA ILE A 75 3.93 3.60 16.59
C ILE A 75 3.11 4.51 17.51
N TYR A 76 3.78 5.30 18.36
CA TYR A 76 3.12 6.27 19.24
C TYR A 76 2.31 7.32 18.44
N CYS A 77 2.86 7.89 17.36
CA CYS A 77 2.12 8.81 16.49
C CYS A 77 0.84 8.17 15.93
N MET A 78 0.92 6.90 15.54
CA MET A 78 -0.21 6.16 14.98
C MET A 78 -1.25 5.81 16.05
N GLU A 79 -0.83 5.42 17.25
CA GLU A 79 -1.74 5.24 18.40
C GLU A 79 -2.41 6.56 18.79
N HIS A 80 -1.67 7.68 18.76
CA HIS A 80 -2.23 9.00 19.02
C HIS A 80 -3.25 9.41 17.95
N LEU A 81 -3.02 9.07 16.67
CA LEU A 81 -4.04 9.24 15.63
C LEU A 81 -5.29 8.43 15.94
N GLU A 82 -5.15 7.17 16.39
CA GLU A 82 -6.27 6.30 16.74
C GLU A 82 -7.13 6.91 17.86
N ASP A 83 -6.49 7.44 18.91
CA ASP A 83 -7.18 8.08 20.04
C ASP A 83 -7.92 9.37 19.64
N ASN A 84 -7.54 10.00 18.52
CA ASN A 84 -8.09 11.28 18.05
C ASN A 84 -8.90 11.16 16.75
N LEU A 85 -9.33 9.96 16.36
CA LEU A 85 -10.12 9.79 15.13
C LEU A 85 -11.45 10.57 15.18
N ASP A 86 -12.21 10.42 16.26
CA ASP A 86 -13.52 11.06 16.41
C ASP A 86 -13.46 12.59 16.57
N ASP A 87 -12.32 13.14 16.98
CA ASP A 87 -12.16 14.59 17.18
C ASP A 87 -11.46 15.22 15.96
N TRP A 88 -10.24 14.78 15.64
CA TRP A 88 -9.44 15.41 14.59
C TRP A 88 -9.84 14.93 13.19
N LEU A 89 -9.91 13.61 12.96
CA LEU A 89 -10.19 13.11 11.61
C LEU A 89 -11.62 13.45 11.18
N ASP A 90 -12.58 13.49 12.11
CA ASP A 90 -13.93 13.95 11.81
C ASP A 90 -13.99 15.38 11.30
N GLU A 91 -13.36 16.33 12.00
CA GLU A 91 -13.27 17.73 11.55
C GLU A 91 -12.62 17.84 10.17
N GLN A 92 -11.58 17.04 9.91
CA GLN A 92 -10.93 17.00 8.60
C GLN A 92 -11.88 16.42 7.54
N LEU A 93 -12.67 15.41 7.89
CA LEU A 93 -13.59 14.73 6.98
C LEU A 93 -14.87 15.53 6.68
N GLU A 94 -15.30 16.44 7.55
CA GLU A 94 -16.47 17.32 7.34
C GLU A 94 -16.37 18.16 6.07
N ASN A 95 -15.15 18.44 5.62
CA ASN A 95 -14.89 19.22 4.40
C ASN A 95 -15.04 18.42 3.10
N TYR A 96 -15.28 17.10 3.19
CA TYR A 96 -15.44 16.22 2.03
C TYR A 96 -16.90 15.78 1.87
N PHE A 97 -17.34 15.72 0.63
CA PHE A 97 -18.71 15.45 0.24
C PHE A 97 -18.88 14.05 -0.38
N ASP A 98 -20.14 13.69 -0.63
CA ASP A 98 -20.48 12.55 -1.45
C ASP A 98 -19.79 12.65 -2.84
N ASP A 99 -19.24 11.54 -3.33
CA ASP A 99 -18.42 11.45 -4.54
C ASP A 99 -17.01 12.07 -4.49
N ASP A 100 -16.46 12.42 -3.31
CA ASP A 100 -15.02 12.71 -3.19
C ASP A 100 -14.16 11.44 -3.22
N TYR A 101 -12.88 11.59 -3.58
CA TYR A 101 -11.89 10.51 -3.61
C TYR A 101 -10.69 10.88 -2.73
N LEU A 102 -10.55 10.21 -1.60
CA LEU A 102 -9.45 10.42 -0.66
C LEU A 102 -8.33 9.41 -0.92
N VAL A 103 -7.09 9.88 -0.99
CA VAL A 103 -5.90 9.04 -1.10
C VAL A 103 -5.05 9.27 0.12
N PHE A 104 -4.92 8.24 0.96
CA PHE A 104 -4.13 8.27 2.17
C PHE A 104 -2.73 7.71 1.87
N ASP A 105 -1.70 8.56 1.97
CA ASP A 105 -0.29 8.14 1.92
C ASP A 105 0.13 7.68 3.32
N CYS A 106 0.28 6.37 3.51
CA CYS A 106 0.56 5.77 4.82
C CYS A 106 2.07 5.65 5.09
N PRO A 107 2.50 5.56 6.36
CA PRO A 107 3.89 5.28 6.69
C PRO A 107 4.38 3.94 6.12
N GLY A 108 5.68 3.80 5.92
CA GLY A 108 6.31 2.62 5.29
C GLY A 108 6.64 1.44 6.21
N GLN A 109 6.38 1.57 7.50
CA GLN A 109 6.81 0.65 8.54
C GLN A 109 5.87 -0.55 8.54
N ILE A 110 6.42 -1.73 8.30
CA ILE A 110 5.64 -2.94 8.03
C ILE A 110 4.80 -3.37 9.24
N GLU A 111 5.26 -3.03 10.44
CA GLU A 111 4.63 -3.34 11.71
C GLU A 111 3.20 -2.78 11.82
N LEU A 112 2.92 -1.65 11.16
CA LEU A 112 1.63 -0.96 11.21
C LEU A 112 0.49 -1.72 10.52
N PHE A 113 0.82 -2.56 9.54
CA PHE A 113 -0.16 -3.34 8.79
C PHE A 113 0.07 -4.85 8.94
N THR A 114 0.90 -5.27 9.90
CA THR A 114 1.13 -6.69 10.22
C THR A 114 0.90 -7.04 11.69
N HIS A 115 1.17 -6.12 12.63
CA HIS A 115 1.16 -6.42 14.06
C HIS A 115 0.31 -5.46 14.90
N VAL A 116 0.21 -4.19 14.49
CA VAL A 116 -0.53 -3.16 15.24
C VAL A 116 -1.95 -2.99 14.66
N PRO A 117 -3.01 -2.89 15.48
CA PRO A 117 -4.38 -2.79 14.99
C PRO A 117 -4.78 -1.38 14.51
N VAL A 118 -3.94 -0.36 14.71
CA VAL A 118 -4.25 1.05 14.40
C VAL A 118 -4.84 1.23 13.00
N LEU A 119 -4.17 0.73 11.96
CA LEU A 119 -4.66 0.90 10.58
C LEU A 119 -5.98 0.16 10.33
N ARG A 120 -6.22 -0.98 10.99
CA ARG A 120 -7.50 -1.68 10.90
C ARG A 120 -8.61 -0.84 11.55
N ASN A 121 -8.35 -0.28 12.73
CA ASN A 121 -9.31 0.54 13.46
C ASN A 121 -9.62 1.84 12.71
N PHE A 122 -8.60 2.44 12.06
CA PHE A 122 -8.76 3.56 11.11
C PHE A 122 -9.64 3.18 9.91
N VAL A 123 -9.44 2.01 9.32
CA VAL A 123 -10.28 1.52 8.21
C VAL A 123 -11.73 1.30 8.65
N GLU A 124 -11.95 0.69 9.82
CA GLU A 124 -13.29 0.52 10.39
C GLU A 124 -13.96 1.86 10.65
N TYR A 125 -13.21 2.85 11.13
CA TYR A 125 -13.66 4.22 11.30
C TYR A 125 -14.15 4.83 9.99
N LEU A 126 -13.34 4.78 8.92
CA LEU A 126 -13.75 5.28 7.60
C LEU A 126 -15.00 4.56 7.07
N LYS A 127 -15.11 3.24 7.26
CA LYS A 127 -16.31 2.47 6.90
C LYS A 127 -17.55 2.96 7.67
N ARG A 128 -17.43 3.28 8.97
CA ARG A 128 -18.53 3.88 9.77
C ARG A 128 -18.95 5.26 9.24
N LYS A 129 -18.02 6.01 8.66
CA LYS A 129 -18.26 7.31 8.00
C LYS A 129 -18.75 7.18 6.54
N ASN A 130 -19.20 5.98 6.14
CA ASN A 130 -19.79 5.72 4.82
C ASN A 130 -18.82 5.91 3.63
N PHE A 131 -17.53 5.59 3.86
CA PHE A 131 -16.53 5.46 2.80
C PHE A 131 -16.42 4.01 2.31
N THR A 132 -16.34 3.85 1.00
CA THR A 132 -15.86 2.59 0.39
C THR A 132 -14.35 2.63 0.30
N VAL A 133 -13.69 1.70 0.99
CA VAL A 133 -12.24 1.70 1.19
C VAL A 133 -11.58 0.57 0.41
N CYS A 134 -10.49 0.86 -0.29
CA CYS A 134 -9.61 -0.12 -0.92
C CYS A 134 -8.16 0.14 -0.49
N ALA A 135 -7.36 -0.90 -0.34
CA ALA A 135 -5.92 -0.76 -0.15
C ALA A 135 -5.18 -0.92 -1.48
N VAL A 136 -4.14 -0.13 -1.68
CA VAL A 136 -3.17 -0.28 -2.77
C VAL A 136 -1.83 -0.60 -2.14
N TYR A 137 -1.39 -1.84 -2.32
CA TYR A 137 -0.18 -2.37 -1.73
C TYR A 137 0.97 -2.29 -2.73
N LEU A 138 1.97 -1.46 -2.44
CA LEU A 138 3.16 -1.32 -3.28
C LEU A 138 4.27 -2.27 -2.82
N LEU A 139 4.81 -3.00 -3.78
CA LEU A 139 6.03 -3.80 -3.63
C LEU A 139 7.06 -3.35 -4.66
N ASP A 140 8.32 -3.19 -4.24
CA ASP A 140 9.40 -2.82 -5.15
C ASP A 140 9.71 -3.96 -6.14
N SER A 141 9.87 -3.65 -7.43
CA SER A 141 10.30 -4.61 -8.47
C SER A 141 11.56 -5.42 -8.13
N GLN A 142 12.42 -4.97 -7.22
CA GLN A 142 13.55 -5.76 -6.77
C GLN A 142 13.13 -7.05 -6.05
N PHE A 143 11.89 -7.15 -5.54
CA PHE A 143 11.36 -8.37 -4.95
C PHE A 143 11.06 -9.45 -5.98
N VAL A 144 10.83 -9.10 -7.25
CA VAL A 144 10.66 -10.05 -8.38
C VAL A 144 11.98 -10.37 -9.09
N SER A 145 13.13 -10.08 -8.45
CA SER A 145 14.45 -10.51 -8.95
C SER A 145 14.84 -11.93 -8.52
N ASP A 146 14.20 -12.46 -7.46
CA ASP A 146 14.51 -13.75 -6.87
C ASP A 146 13.26 -14.38 -6.26
N VAL A 147 13.11 -15.69 -6.42
CA VAL A 147 11.92 -16.42 -5.97
C VAL A 147 11.71 -16.33 -4.46
N THR A 148 12.77 -16.32 -3.66
CA THR A 148 12.67 -16.24 -2.20
C THR A 148 12.17 -14.86 -1.77
N LYS A 149 12.66 -13.80 -2.43
CA LYS A 149 12.18 -12.43 -2.21
C LYS A 149 10.72 -12.30 -2.65
N TYR A 150 10.37 -12.84 -3.80
CA TYR A 150 9.01 -12.78 -4.32
C TYR A 150 8.00 -13.44 -3.36
N ILE A 151 8.30 -14.66 -2.89
CA ILE A 151 7.47 -15.35 -1.90
C ILE A 151 7.34 -14.50 -0.62
N SER A 152 8.43 -13.91 -0.14
CA SER A 152 8.39 -13.02 1.03
C SER A 152 7.47 -11.81 0.82
N GLY A 153 7.54 -11.17 -0.35
CA GLY A 153 6.64 -10.07 -0.73
C GLY A 153 5.18 -10.51 -0.81
N CYS A 154 4.91 -11.69 -1.35
CA CYS A 154 3.56 -12.27 -1.40
C CYS A 154 3.01 -12.51 0.02
N MET A 155 3.81 -13.10 0.91
CA MET A 155 3.39 -13.34 2.30
C MET A 155 3.13 -12.03 3.04
N ALA A 156 3.96 -10.99 2.82
CA ALA A 156 3.75 -9.68 3.41
C ALA A 156 2.45 -9.02 2.92
N SER A 157 2.15 -9.11 1.63
CA SER A 157 0.88 -8.64 1.07
C SER A 157 -0.32 -9.40 1.63
N LEU A 158 -0.27 -10.74 1.66
CA LEU A 158 -1.34 -11.58 2.23
C LEU A 158 -1.58 -11.28 3.71
N SER A 159 -0.51 -11.09 4.49
CA SER A 159 -0.60 -10.70 5.89
C SER A 159 -1.34 -9.37 6.04
N ALA A 160 -1.00 -8.37 5.20
CA ALA A 160 -1.68 -7.09 5.19
C ALA A 160 -3.17 -7.20 4.79
N MET A 161 -3.51 -8.06 3.82
CA MET A 161 -4.90 -8.32 3.41
C MET A 161 -5.74 -8.87 4.56
N ILE A 162 -5.19 -9.84 5.30
CA ILE A 162 -5.86 -10.45 6.45
C ILE A 162 -6.02 -9.42 7.57
N GLN A 163 -4.98 -8.63 7.84
CA GLN A 163 -4.99 -7.66 8.94
C GLN A 163 -5.96 -6.50 8.70
N LEU A 164 -6.06 -6.00 7.46
CA LEU A 164 -6.89 -4.84 7.12
C LEU A 164 -8.31 -5.22 6.70
N GLU A 165 -8.54 -6.47 6.28
CA GLU A 165 -9.83 -6.95 5.79
C GLU A 165 -10.42 -6.03 4.70
N LEU A 166 -9.57 -5.71 3.73
CA LEU A 166 -9.89 -4.85 2.58
C LEU A 166 -9.62 -5.57 1.26
N PRO A 167 -10.31 -5.17 0.17
CA PRO A 167 -9.84 -5.47 -1.17
C PRO A 167 -8.48 -4.79 -1.38
N HIS A 168 -7.50 -5.54 -1.87
CA HIS A 168 -6.15 -5.05 -2.15
C HIS A 168 -5.89 -5.06 -3.65
N ILE A 169 -5.30 -3.98 -4.14
CA ILE A 169 -4.63 -3.95 -5.44
C ILE A 169 -3.15 -3.99 -5.18
N ASN A 170 -2.50 -5.07 -5.60
CA ASN A 170 -1.06 -5.20 -5.45
C ASN A 170 -0.37 -4.60 -6.66
N ILE A 171 0.58 -3.71 -6.43
CA ILE A 171 1.34 -3.00 -7.46
C ILE A 171 2.81 -3.34 -7.30
N LEU A 172 3.44 -3.74 -8.42
CA LEU A 172 4.89 -3.77 -8.52
C LEU A 172 5.39 -2.41 -9.00
N SER A 173 6.03 -1.66 -8.12
CA SER A 173 6.57 -0.33 -8.41
C SER A 173 7.98 -0.40 -8.99
N LYS A 174 8.46 0.73 -9.52
CA LYS A 174 9.82 0.90 -10.08
C LYS A 174 10.14 -0.06 -11.23
N MET A 175 9.13 -0.46 -12.00
CA MET A 175 9.32 -1.35 -13.15
C MET A 175 10.20 -0.74 -14.24
N ASP A 176 10.43 0.57 -14.21
CA ASP A 176 11.38 1.28 -15.07
C ASP A 176 12.86 0.95 -14.75
N LEU A 177 13.16 0.42 -13.57
CA LEU A 177 14.50 -0.02 -13.16
C LEU A 177 14.80 -1.47 -13.56
N VAL A 178 13.78 -2.24 -13.96
CA VAL A 178 13.94 -3.63 -14.37
C VAL A 178 14.59 -3.69 -15.75
N SER A 179 15.82 -4.21 -15.81
CA SER A 179 16.59 -4.28 -17.06
C SER A 179 16.07 -5.34 -18.03
N ASN A 180 15.62 -6.50 -17.51
CA ASN A 180 15.13 -7.61 -18.31
C ASN A 180 13.70 -7.98 -17.90
N LYS A 181 12.74 -7.68 -18.76
CA LYS A 181 11.32 -7.90 -18.47
C LYS A 181 10.92 -9.38 -18.40
N LYS A 182 11.67 -10.25 -19.09
CA LYS A 182 11.43 -11.69 -19.06
C LYS A 182 11.59 -12.28 -17.67
N ASP A 183 12.49 -11.70 -16.87
CA ASP A 183 12.73 -12.17 -15.50
C ASP A 183 11.54 -11.86 -14.57
N VAL A 184 10.64 -10.96 -14.98
CA VAL A 184 9.45 -10.58 -14.21
C VAL A 184 8.18 -11.27 -14.73
N GLU A 185 8.14 -11.66 -16.01
CA GLU A 185 6.99 -12.34 -16.63
C GLU A 185 6.60 -13.61 -15.86
N ASP A 186 7.58 -14.41 -15.44
CA ASP A 186 7.38 -15.64 -14.66
C ASP A 186 6.76 -15.39 -13.27
N TYR A 187 6.89 -14.18 -12.72
CA TYR A 187 6.33 -13.79 -11.41
C TYR A 187 5.03 -12.99 -11.50
N LEU A 188 4.70 -12.45 -12.69
CA LEU A 188 3.41 -11.79 -12.93
C LEU A 188 2.29 -12.81 -13.11
N ASN A 189 2.60 -13.99 -13.65
CA ASN A 189 1.70 -15.13 -13.74
C ASN A 189 2.41 -16.36 -13.15
N PRO A 190 2.56 -16.42 -11.82
CA PRO A 190 3.31 -17.48 -11.17
C PRO A 190 2.60 -18.83 -11.33
N GLU A 191 3.29 -19.83 -11.85
CA GLU A 191 2.85 -21.22 -11.77
C GLU A 191 3.48 -21.90 -10.55
N ALA A 192 2.68 -22.54 -9.70
CA ALA A 192 3.17 -23.23 -8.49
C ALA A 192 4.35 -24.17 -8.77
N GLN A 193 4.29 -24.91 -9.88
CA GLN A 193 5.34 -25.86 -10.27
C GLN A 193 6.66 -25.16 -10.58
N VAL A 194 6.60 -23.99 -11.25
CA VAL A 194 7.77 -23.19 -11.59
C VAL A 194 8.40 -22.64 -10.30
N LEU A 195 7.60 -22.00 -9.45
CA LEU A 195 8.04 -21.47 -8.15
C LEU A 195 8.68 -22.57 -7.28
N LEU A 196 8.01 -23.72 -7.14
CA LEU A 196 8.52 -24.85 -6.35
C LEU A 196 9.86 -25.36 -6.90
N SER A 197 9.99 -25.47 -8.22
CA SER A 197 11.22 -25.93 -8.85
C SER A 197 12.40 -24.98 -8.58
N GLN A 198 12.16 -23.67 -8.60
CA GLN A 198 13.17 -22.65 -8.31
C GLN A 198 13.54 -22.65 -6.82
N LEU A 199 12.56 -22.69 -5.92
CA LEU A 199 12.78 -22.75 -4.46
C LEU A 199 13.61 -23.98 -4.06
N ASN A 200 13.31 -25.15 -4.63
CA ASN A 200 14.05 -26.39 -4.34
C ASN A 200 15.48 -26.39 -4.92
N ARG A 201 15.78 -25.58 -5.94
CA ARG A 201 17.15 -25.40 -6.45
C ARG A 201 17.99 -24.51 -5.55
N GLN A 202 17.38 -23.50 -4.94
CA GLN A 202 18.07 -22.50 -4.12
C GLN A 202 18.16 -22.88 -2.63
N MET A 203 17.23 -23.68 -2.12
CA MET A 203 17.14 -24.03 -0.70
C MET A 203 17.44 -25.49 -0.40
N ALA A 204 17.86 -25.75 0.84
CA ALA A 204 18.23 -27.10 1.28
C ALA A 204 17.03 -28.09 1.24
N PRO A 205 17.26 -29.39 0.98
CA PRO A 205 16.20 -30.40 0.86
C PRO A 205 15.24 -30.51 2.05
N ARG A 206 15.71 -30.15 3.25
CA ARG A 206 14.88 -30.11 4.47
C ARG A 206 13.67 -29.16 4.35
N PHE A 207 13.74 -28.15 3.49
CA PHE A 207 12.68 -27.16 3.29
C PHE A 207 11.69 -27.54 2.17
N HIS A 208 11.87 -28.65 1.45
CA HIS A 208 11.00 -29.00 0.32
C HIS A 208 9.51 -29.08 0.68
N LYS A 209 9.17 -29.57 1.88
CA LYS A 209 7.78 -29.60 2.36
C LYS A 209 7.21 -28.20 2.57
N LEU A 210 8.03 -27.28 3.10
CA LEU A 210 7.66 -25.88 3.29
C LEU A 210 7.50 -25.18 1.93
N ASN A 211 8.46 -25.37 1.02
CA ASN A 211 8.43 -24.77 -0.31
C ASN A 211 7.18 -25.17 -1.08
N LYS A 212 6.78 -26.44 -0.98
CA LYS A 212 5.56 -26.93 -1.58
C LYS A 212 4.33 -26.21 -1.04
N ALA A 213 4.19 -26.13 0.28
CA ALA A 213 3.07 -25.44 0.92
C ALA A 213 3.03 -23.93 0.56
N LEU A 214 4.19 -23.27 0.48
CA LEU A 214 4.27 -21.86 0.08
C LEU A 214 3.90 -21.64 -1.39
N ALA A 215 4.36 -22.51 -2.29
CA ALA A 215 4.04 -22.41 -3.72
C ALA A 215 2.54 -22.67 -3.98
N GLU A 216 1.96 -23.67 -3.31
CA GLU A 216 0.52 -23.94 -3.35
C GLU A 216 -0.29 -22.76 -2.80
N LEU A 217 0.14 -22.16 -1.68
CA LEU A 217 -0.53 -21.00 -1.10
C LEU A 217 -0.56 -19.79 -2.05
N VAL A 218 0.53 -19.51 -2.77
CA VAL A 218 0.56 -18.39 -3.72
C VAL A 218 -0.34 -18.64 -4.92
N ASP A 219 -0.44 -19.89 -5.39
CA ASP A 219 -1.23 -20.31 -6.55
C ASP A 219 -2.74 -20.40 -6.22
N ASP A 220 -3.10 -21.12 -5.15
CA ASP A 220 -4.47 -21.20 -4.61
C ASP A 220 -5.02 -19.81 -4.28
N TYR A 221 -4.11 -18.97 -3.77
CA TYR A 221 -4.13 -17.53 -3.73
C TYR A 221 -4.96 -16.90 -4.84
N ASN A 222 -4.37 -16.89 -6.05
CA ASN A 222 -4.64 -16.00 -7.20
C ASN A 222 -4.98 -14.52 -6.87
N MET A 223 -4.97 -14.15 -5.59
CA MET A 223 -5.31 -12.86 -4.99
C MET A 223 -4.10 -11.94 -4.98
N VAL A 224 -2.88 -12.49 -5.07
CA VAL A 224 -1.65 -11.71 -5.10
C VAL A 224 -1.16 -11.51 -6.53
N ASN A 225 -2.08 -11.12 -7.42
CA ASN A 225 -1.69 -10.65 -8.74
C ASN A 225 -1.14 -9.23 -8.61
N PHE A 226 0.12 -9.07 -8.98
CA PHE A 226 0.77 -7.78 -8.99
C PHE A 226 0.63 -7.12 -10.36
N ILE A 227 0.14 -5.88 -10.36
CA ILE A 227 0.06 -5.08 -11.57
C ILE A 227 1.36 -4.28 -11.70
N PRO A 228 2.12 -4.43 -12.79
CA PRO A 228 3.35 -3.68 -12.97
C PRO A 228 3.04 -2.19 -13.18
N LEU A 229 3.75 -1.33 -12.46
CA LEU A 229 3.65 0.12 -12.57
C LEU A 229 4.98 0.71 -13.04
N ASP A 230 4.92 1.32 -14.22
CA ASP A 230 5.97 2.16 -14.79
C ASP A 230 5.42 3.59 -14.92
N LEU A 231 5.87 4.49 -14.04
CA LEU A 231 5.42 5.89 -13.97
C LEU A 231 5.83 6.71 -15.21
N ARG A 232 6.77 6.23 -16.03
CA ARG A 232 7.14 6.88 -17.29
C ARG A 232 6.09 6.63 -18.38
N LYS A 233 5.12 5.75 -18.12
CA LYS A 233 4.08 5.36 -19.07
C LYS A 233 2.71 5.70 -18.52
N GLU A 234 2.06 6.67 -19.15
CA GLU A 234 0.69 7.07 -18.80
C GLU A 234 -0.32 5.92 -18.88
N SER A 235 -0.12 4.97 -19.79
CA SER A 235 -0.98 3.78 -19.91
C SER A 235 -0.95 2.89 -18.66
N SER A 236 0.17 2.84 -17.93
CA SER A 236 0.26 2.11 -16.66
C SER A 236 -0.64 2.74 -15.60
N MET A 237 -0.65 4.08 -15.50
CA MET A 237 -1.49 4.80 -14.54
C MET A 237 -2.98 4.67 -14.89
N CYS A 238 -3.33 4.70 -16.17
CA CYS A 238 -4.70 4.48 -16.63
C CYS A 238 -5.23 3.08 -16.27
N CYS A 239 -4.42 2.04 -16.43
CA CYS A 239 -4.79 0.68 -15.99
C CYS A 239 -4.99 0.60 -14.47
N GLN A 240 -4.17 1.30 -13.69
CA GLN A 240 -4.29 1.33 -12.23
C GLN A 240 -5.57 2.02 -11.80
N THR A 241 -5.85 3.24 -12.29
CA THR A 241 -7.07 3.97 -11.95
C THR A 241 -8.32 3.21 -12.35
N SER A 242 -8.29 2.51 -13.48
CA SER A 242 -9.38 1.62 -13.92
C SER A 242 -9.60 0.42 -12.98
N THR A 243 -8.51 -0.12 -12.41
CA THR A 243 -8.59 -1.25 -11.48
C THR A 243 -9.04 -0.79 -10.10
N THR A 244 -8.53 0.34 -9.60
CA THR A 244 -9.01 0.94 -8.35
C THR A 244 -10.46 1.38 -8.47
N ALA A 245 -10.88 1.81 -9.65
CA ALA A 245 -12.27 2.10 -9.95
C ALA A 245 -13.18 0.87 -9.84
N SER A 246 -12.74 -0.28 -10.35
CA SER A 246 -13.52 -1.52 -10.27
C SER A 246 -13.56 -2.08 -8.85
N SER A 247 -12.49 -1.94 -8.06
CA SER A 247 -12.43 -2.42 -6.68
C SER A 247 -13.19 -1.53 -5.69
N THR A 248 -13.18 -0.22 -5.90
CA THR A 248 -13.93 0.75 -5.07
C THR A 248 -15.37 0.94 -5.55
N GLY A 249 -15.72 0.47 -6.76
CA GLY A 249 -17.01 0.71 -7.39
C GLY A 249 -17.19 2.13 -7.94
N LYS A 250 -16.17 3.01 -7.85
CA LYS A 250 -16.19 4.36 -8.41
C LYS A 250 -15.56 4.38 -9.79
N MET A 251 -16.29 4.80 -10.82
CA MET A 251 -15.69 4.98 -12.14
C MET A 251 -14.69 6.16 -12.13
N LEU A 252 -13.38 5.87 -12.05
CA LEU A 252 -12.30 6.85 -12.24
C LEU A 252 -11.99 7.12 -13.74
N MET A 253 -12.79 6.53 -14.65
CA MET A 253 -12.84 6.88 -16.07
C MET A 253 -13.84 8.02 -16.27
#